data_AF-A0A945BVY4-F1
#
_entry.id   AF-A0A945BVY4-F1
#
_cell.length_a   1.000
_cell.length_b   1.000
_cell.length_c   1.000
_cell.angle_alpha   90.00
_cell.angle_beta   90.00
_cell.angle_gamma   90.00
#
_symmetry.space_group_name_H-M   'P 1'
#
loop_
_entity.id
_entity.type
_entity.pdbx_description
1 polymer ?
#
loop_
_entity_poly.entity_id
_entity_poly.type
_entity_poly.pdbx_seq_one_letter_code
_entity_poly.pdbx_strand_id
1 'polypeptide(L)' 'MSYKRNLLPKMARERLKENPEAVLIDVRTRAEHKYVGYPENSILIPWFDEPDLKPDPEAFYE' A
#
# COMPACT_ATOMS: atom_id res chain seq x y z
N MET A 1 19.57 -5.94 12.22
CA MET A 1 19.29 -5.02 11.10
C MET A 1 18.50 -3.84 11.62
N SER A 2 18.91 -2.59 11.36
CA SER A 2 18.09 -1.43 11.72
C SER A 2 16.87 -1.37 10.80
N TYR A 3 15.69 -1.58 11.36
CA TYR A 3 14.42 -1.50 10.63
C TYR A 3 14.17 -0.04 10.22
N LYS A 4 14.41 0.29 8.95
CA LYS A 4 14.12 1.62 8.40
C LYS A 4 12.60 1.76 8.22
N ARG A 5 11.97 2.51 9.13
CA ARG A 5 10.61 3.01 8.95
C ARG A 5 10.62 4.16 7.93
N ASN A 6 9.55 4.27 7.14
CA ASN A 6 9.23 5.42 6.29
C ASN A 6 10.27 5.72 5.18
N LEU A 7 10.31 4.87 4.16
CA LEU A 7 11.10 5.13 2.95
C LEU A 7 10.38 6.13 2.04
N LEU A 8 11.15 7.05 1.44
CA LEU A 8 10.66 7.85 0.32
C LEU A 8 10.46 6.97 -0.93
N PRO A 9 9.57 7.32 -1.88
CA PRO A 9 9.30 6.51 -3.06
C PRO A 9 10.55 6.16 -3.90
N LYS A 10 11.48 7.11 -4.07
CA LYS A 10 12.74 6.87 -4.80
C LYS A 10 13.62 5.82 -4.10
N MET A 11 13.73 5.91 -2.77
CA MET A 11 14.50 4.97 -1.96
C MET A 11 13.88 3.56 -1.98
N ALA A 12 12.55 3.47 -1.95
CA ALA A 12 11.85 2.20 -2.07
C ALA A 12 12.13 1.55 -3.44
N ARG A 13 12.10 2.34 -4.52
CA ARG A 13 12.43 1.85 -5.87
C ARG A 13 13.89 1.38 -5.99
N GLU A 14 14.84 2.11 -5.41
CA GLU A 14 16.25 1.70 -5.37
C GLU A 14 16.41 0.38 -4.62
N ARG A 15 15.75 0.24 -3.46
CA ARG A 15 15.78 -0.99 -2.67
C ARG A 15 15.25 -2.22 -3.42
N LEU A 16 14.18 -2.06 -4.20
CA LEU A 16 13.64 -3.14 -5.05
C LEU A 16 14.59 -3.53 -6.18
N LYS A 17 15.40 -2.59 -6.68
CA LYS A 17 16.43 -2.89 -7.69
C LYS A 17 17.65 -3.58 -7.09
N GLU A 18 18.08 -3.15 -5.91
CA GLU A 18 19.30 -3.66 -5.25
C GLU A 18 19.09 -5.02 -4.59
N ASN A 19 17.87 -5.34 -4.16
CA ASN A 19 17.54 -6.60 -3.51
C ASN A 19 16.41 -7.31 -4.27
N PRO A 20 16.72 -8.30 -5.13
CA PRO A 20 15.72 -9.07 -5.88
C PRO A 20 14.70 -9.82 -5.01
N GLU A 21 15.04 -10.13 -3.75
CA GLU A 21 14.13 -10.77 -2.80
C GLU A 21 13.19 -9.76 -2.11
N ALA A 22 13.37 -8.45 -2.34
CA ALA A 22 12.49 -7.44 -1.78
C ALA A 22 11.18 -7.38 -2.57
N VAL A 23 10.06 -7.36 -1.84
CA VAL A 23 8.72 -7.18 -2.41
C VAL A 23 8.13 -5.83 -2.00
N LEU A 24 7.31 -5.26 -2.89
CA LEU A 24 6.50 -4.09 -2.59
C LEU A 24 5.05 -4.51 -2.41
N ILE A 25 4.51 -4.35 -1.21
CA ILE A 25 3.11 -4.65 -0.91
C ILE A 25 2.29 -3.38 -1.03
N ASP A 26 1.28 -3.40 -1.91
CA ASP A 26 0.28 -2.35 -2.00
C ASP A 26 -0.87 -2.71 -1.04
N VAL A 27 -1.04 -1.90 -0.01
CA VAL A 27 -2.05 -2.11 1.06
C VAL A 27 -3.29 -1.24 0.89
N ARG A 28 -3.36 -0.49 -0.22
CA ARG A 28 -4.53 0.33 -0.58
C ARG A 28 -5.73 -0.54 -0.92
N THR A 29 -6.88 0.11 -1.07
CA THR A 29 -8.09 -0.55 -1.57
C THR A 29 -7.90 -1.04 -3.01
N ARG A 30 -8.65 -2.08 -3.41
CA ARG A 30 -8.71 -2.49 -4.83
C ARG A 30 -9.20 -1.37 -5.75
N ALA A 31 -10.06 -0.49 -5.24
CA ALA A 31 -10.56 0.66 -6.00
C ALA A 31 -9.43 1.63 -6.37
N GLU A 32 -8.61 2.05 -5.40
CA GLU A 32 -7.45 2.91 -5.64
C GLU A 32 -6.41 2.25 -6.53
N HIS A 33 -6.12 0.97 -6.30
CA HIS A 33 -5.17 0.20 -7.10
C HIS A 33 -5.60 0.16 -8.58
N LYS A 34 -6.89 -0.03 -8.85
CA LYS A 34 -7.44 -0.05 -10.22
C LYS A 34 -7.54 1.33 -10.84
N TYR A 35 -7.96 2.34 -10.08
CA TYR A 35 -8.22 3.68 -10.61
C TYR A 35 -6.94 4.51 -10.80
N VAL A 36 -6.08 4.56 -9.78
CA VAL A 36 -4.83 5.33 -9.81
C VAL A 36 -3.72 4.56 -10.53
N GLY A 37 -3.80 3.24 -10.57
CA GLY A 37 -2.73 2.35 -10.99
C GLY A 37 -1.80 2.00 -9.83
N TYR A 38 -0.69 1.35 -10.15
CA TYR A 38 0.20 0.77 -9.14
C TYR A 38 1.66 0.68 -9.65
N PRO A 39 2.64 0.66 -8.73
CA PRO A 39 4.03 0.42 -9.10
C PRO A 39 4.22 -0.97 -9.71
N GLU A 40 5.08 -1.08 -10.71
CA GLU A 40 5.43 -2.34 -11.36
C GLU A 40 5.92 -3.37 -10.34
N ASN A 41 5.48 -4.63 -10.50
CA ASN A 41 5.77 -5.77 -9.61
C ASN A 41 5.30 -5.62 -8.15
N SER A 42 4.42 -4.66 -7.85
CA SER A 42 3.75 -4.61 -6.55
C SER A 42 2.71 -5.71 -6.39
N ILE A 43 2.58 -6.23 -5.17
CA ILE A 43 1.60 -7.25 -4.80
C ILE A 43 0.48 -6.56 -4.01
N LEU A 44 -0.74 -6.63 -4.53
CA LEU A 44 -1.90 -6.07 -3.84
C LEU A 44 -2.33 -6.99 -2.69
N ILE A 45 -2.21 -6.50 -1.46
CA ILE A 45 -2.75 -7.11 -0.25
C ILE A 45 -3.48 -6.00 0.52
N PRO A 46 -4.76 -5.73 0.20
CA PRO A 46 -5.49 -4.62 0.80
C PRO A 46 -5.55 -4.79 2.31
N TRP A 47 -5.23 -3.72 3.05
CA TRP A 47 -5.39 -3.73 4.52
C TRP A 47 -6.87 -3.72 4.91
N PHE A 48 -7.68 -3.01 4.12
CA PHE A 48 -9.12 -2.89 4.29
C PHE A 48 -9.76 -2.63 2.92
N ASP A 49 -10.89 -3.26 2.63
CA ASP A 49 -11.55 -3.17 1.33
C ASP A 49 -13.04 -3.54 1.42
N GLU A 50 -13.76 -3.39 0.31
CA GLU A 50 -15.14 -3.88 0.21
C GLU A 50 -15.18 -5.42 0.18
N PRO A 51 -16.22 -6.06 0.76
CA PRO A 51 -17.44 -5.45 1.32
C PRO A 51 -17.37 -5.15 2.83
N ASP A 52 -16.20 -5.29 3.46
CA ASP A 52 -16.06 -5.14 4.92
C ASP A 52 -16.12 -3.68 5.39
N LEU A 53 -15.90 -2.74 4.46
CA LEU A 53 -16.18 -1.31 4.60
C LEU A 53 -17.64 -1.05 5.03
N LYS A 54 -17.83 -0.39 6.18
CA LYS A 54 -19.14 0.04 6.68
C LYS A 54 -19.12 1.54 6.97
N PRO A 55 -20.19 2.28 6.64
CA PRO A 55 -20.30 3.67 7.05
C PRO A 55 -20.44 3.74 8.58
N ASP A 56 -19.80 4.74 9.17
CA ASP A 56 -19.96 5.12 10.58
C ASP A 56 -20.42 6.59 10.63
N PRO A 57 -21.74 6.85 10.54
CA PRO A 57 -22.27 8.22 10.51
C PRO A 57 -22.05 8.97 11.82
N GLU A 58 -22.08 8.28 12.96
CA GLU A 58 -21.94 8.90 14.28
C GLU A 58 -20.52 9.46 14.47
N ALA A 59 -19.50 8.67 14.11
CA ALA A 59 -18.11 9.13 14.18
C ALA A 59 -17.76 10.28 13.21
N PHE A 60 -18.63 10.59 12.25
CA PHE A 60 -18.36 11.62 11.24
C PHE A 60 -18.61 13.05 11.73
N TYR A 61 -19.50 13.25 12.71
CA TYR A 61 -19.93 14.58 13.17
C TYR A 61 -19.59 14.90 14.64
N GLU A 62 -18.87 14.01 15.33
CA GLU A 62 -18.20 14.26 16.62
C GLU A 62 -17.00 15.21 16.45
#